data_AF-A0A0M1JSK5-F1
#
_entry.id   AF-A0A0M1JSK5-F1
#
_cell.length_a   1.000
_cell.length_b   1.000
_cell.length_c   1.000
_cell.angle_alpha   90.00
_cell.angle_beta   90.00
_cell.angle_gamma   90.00
#
_symmetry.space_group_name_H-M   'P 1'
#
loop_
_entity.id
_entity.type
_entity.pdbx_description
1 polymer ?
#
loop_
_entity_poly.entity_id
_entity_poly.type
_entity_poly.pdbx_seq_one_letter_code
_entity_poly.pdbx_strand_id
1 'polypeptide(L)'
;MNNEFTSSKSQTDWQRLDAMTDEEIDFSDCPEITPEMFAKAVVQRGLPKSKTKTEVTLPIDNDVLEWFKSQGRGYQNQINRLLRAYMEAHQ
;
A
#
# COMPACT_ATOMS: atom_id res chain seq x y z
N MET A 1 -12.30 16.50 13.57
CA MET A 1 -11.30 15.44 13.34
C MET A 1 -10.13 15.76 14.27
N ASN A 2 -9.95 14.96 15.32
CA ASN A 2 -8.89 15.19 16.29
C ASN A 2 -7.59 14.63 15.71
N ASN A 3 -6.67 15.51 15.35
CA ASN A 3 -5.36 15.17 14.82
C ASN A 3 -4.40 14.91 15.99
N GLU A 4 -4.72 13.93 16.84
CA GLU A 4 -3.80 13.48 17.87
C GLU A 4 -2.70 12.67 17.20
N PHE A 5 -1.49 13.23 17.14
CA PHE A 5 -0.31 12.43 16.82
C PHE A 5 -0.25 11.27 17.82
N THR A 6 -0.12 10.04 17.32
CA THR A 6 0.17 8.85 18.13
C THR A 6 1.61 8.91 18.64
N SER A 7 1.97 9.99 19.33
CA SER A 7 3.28 10.14 19.95
C SER A 7 3.23 9.46 21.31
N SER A 8 3.24 8.13 21.31
CA SER A 8 3.77 7.42 22.48
C SER A 8 5.20 7.92 22.70
N LYS A 9 5.58 8.20 23.95
CA LYS A 9 6.98 8.52 24.27
C LYS A 9 7.86 7.44 23.64
N SER A 10 8.80 7.85 22.79
CA SER A 10 9.73 6.92 22.17
C SER A 10 10.40 6.09 23.27
N GLN A 11 10.34 4.77 23.16
CA GLN A 11 11.03 3.85 24.05
C GLN A 11 12.52 3.71 23.69
N THR A 12 12.96 4.42 22.65
CA THR A 12 14.33 4.42 22.18
C THR A 12 15.19 5.27 23.10
N ASP A 13 16.33 4.71 23.52
CA ASP A 13 17.38 5.45 24.20
C ASP A 13 18.17 6.27 23.18
N TRP A 14 17.74 7.51 22.98
CA TRP A 14 18.36 8.44 22.03
C TRP A 14 19.77 8.85 22.43
N GLN A 15 20.09 8.93 23.73
CA GLN A 15 21.43 9.30 24.19
C GLN A 15 22.44 8.22 23.85
N ARG A 16 22.05 6.95 23.99
CA ARG A 16 22.88 5.82 23.55
C ARG A 16 23.13 5.84 22.05
N LEU A 17 22.09 6.05 21.22
CA LEU A 17 22.25 6.06 19.77
C LEU A 17 23.10 7.24 19.26
N ASP A 18 22.95 8.42 19.88
CA ASP A 18 23.71 9.62 19.51
C ASP A 18 25.21 9.51 19.87
N ALA A 19 25.53 8.74 20.91
CA ALA A 19 26.91 8.47 21.31
C ALA A 19 27.54 7.25 20.60
N MET A 20 26.76 6.47 19.86
CA MET A 20 27.21 5.25 19.19
C MET A 20 28.07 5.60 17.97
N THR A 21 29.17 4.89 17.79
CA THR A 21 30.04 5.05 16.63
C THR A 21 29.65 4.11 15.50
N ASP A 22 30.00 4.43 14.26
CA ASP A 22 29.65 3.61 13.09
C ASP A 22 30.18 2.18 13.19
N GLU A 23 31.34 1.98 13.85
CA GLU A 23 31.98 0.68 14.07
C GLU A 23 31.17 -0.24 15.00
N GLU A 24 30.28 0.33 15.83
CA GLU A 24 29.45 -0.39 16.78
C GLU A 24 28.09 -0.80 16.16
N ILE A 25 27.79 -0.39 14.92
CA ILE A 25 26.56 -0.74 14.21
C ILE A 25 26.63 -2.22 13.78
N ASP A 26 25.65 -2.99 14.22
CA ASP A 26 25.48 -4.38 13.79
C ASP A 26 24.76 -4.43 12.43
N PHE A 27 25.46 -4.97 11.41
CA PHE A 27 24.94 -5.17 10.05
C PHE A 27 24.58 -6.64 9.74
N SER A 28 24.50 -7.50 10.76
CA SER A 28 24.26 -8.94 10.59
C SER A 28 22.91 -9.27 9.93
N ASP A 29 21.90 -8.43 10.12
CA ASP A 29 20.56 -8.56 9.53
C ASP A 29 20.41 -7.80 8.20
N CYS A 30 21.17 -6.72 8.01
CA CYS A 30 21.08 -5.83 6.87
C CYS A 30 22.50 -5.45 6.39
N PRO A 31 23.04 -6.15 5.39
CA PRO A 31 24.35 -5.84 4.84
C PRO A 31 24.41 -4.43 4.25
N GLU A 32 25.57 -3.78 4.37
CA GLU A 32 25.78 -2.45 3.79
C GLU A 32 25.57 -2.44 2.28
N ILE A 33 24.90 -1.38 1.80
CA ILE A 33 24.68 -1.18 0.37
C ILE A 33 25.95 -0.58 -0.23
N THR A 34 26.69 -1.39 -0.98
CA THR A 34 27.87 -0.90 -1.71
C THR A 34 27.46 0.05 -2.86
N PRO A 35 28.37 0.95 -3.29
CA PRO A 35 28.11 1.83 -4.43
C PRO A 35 27.73 1.08 -5.72
N GLU A 36 28.30 -0.12 -5.93
CA GLU A 36 27.99 -0.96 -7.08
C GLU A 36 26.57 -1.56 -7.01
N MET A 37 26.10 -1.92 -5.82
CA MET A 37 24.72 -2.34 -5.58
C MET A 37 23.76 -1.18 -5.79
N PHE A 38 24.10 -0.01 -5.26
CA PHE A 38 23.30 1.20 -5.42
C PHE A 38 23.18 1.64 -6.88
N ALA A 39 24.26 1.51 -7.67
CA ALA A 39 24.25 1.82 -9.10
C ALA A 39 23.27 0.94 -9.89
N LYS A 40 22.97 -0.27 -9.41
CA LYS A 40 21.98 -1.19 -10.00
C LYS A 40 20.57 -1.04 -9.42
N ALA A 41 20.38 -0.14 -8.45
CA ALA A 41 19.09 0.07 -7.82
C ALA A 41 18.08 0.65 -8.82
N VAL A 42 16.91 0.02 -8.92
CA VAL A 42 15.80 0.53 -9.72
C VAL A 42 15.01 1.52 -8.86
N VAL A 43 15.10 2.81 -9.19
CA VAL A 43 14.25 3.81 -8.55
C VAL A 43 12.81 3.60 -9.04
N GLN A 44 11.93 3.12 -8.17
CA GLN A 44 10.49 3.13 -8.43
C GLN A 44 9.95 4.56 -8.35
N ARG A 45 10.20 5.36 -9.40
CA ARG A 45 9.63 6.69 -9.55
C ARG A 45 8.16 6.56 -9.89
N GLY A 46 7.31 6.92 -8.93
CA GLY A 46 5.87 6.94 -9.10
C GLY A 46 5.32 5.53 -9.23
N LEU A 47 5.17 4.83 -8.11
CA LEU A 47 4.12 3.81 -8.03
C LEU A 47 2.87 4.45 -8.66
N PRO A 48 2.29 3.88 -9.72
CA PRO A 48 1.08 4.45 -10.29
C PRO A 48 0.11 4.57 -9.12
N LYS A 49 -0.26 5.81 -8.77
CA LYS A 49 -1.25 6.05 -7.72
C LYS A 49 -2.43 5.18 -8.11
N SER A 50 -2.66 4.12 -7.35
CA SER A 50 -3.78 3.23 -7.60
C SER A 50 -4.99 4.13 -7.79
N LYS A 51 -5.67 4.02 -8.94
CA LYS A 51 -6.81 4.89 -9.27
C LYS A 51 -7.68 4.98 -8.02
N THR A 52 -7.88 6.19 -7.51
CA THR A 52 -8.65 6.42 -6.29
C THR A 52 -10.03 5.83 -6.49
N LYS A 53 -10.37 4.82 -5.70
CA LYS A 53 -11.71 4.24 -5.67
C LYS A 53 -12.53 5.04 -4.67
N THR A 54 -13.70 5.49 -5.08
CA THR A 54 -14.67 6.10 -4.18
C THR A 54 -15.62 5.03 -3.69
N GLU A 55 -15.80 4.94 -2.37
CA GLU A 55 -16.81 4.06 -1.78
C GLU A 55 -18.18 4.71 -1.94
N VAL A 56 -19.11 3.97 -2.56
CA VAL A 56 -20.48 4.42 -2.81
C VAL A 56 -21.46 3.32 -2.43
N THR A 57 -22.58 3.69 -1.82
CA THR A 57 -23.69 2.77 -1.54
C THR A 57 -24.62 2.75 -2.74
N LEU A 58 -24.57 1.68 -3.54
CA LEU A 58 -25.43 1.46 -4.69
C LEU A 58 -26.32 0.23 -4.43
N PRO A 59 -27.66 0.35 -4.50
CA PRO A 59 -28.53 -0.82 -4.50
C PRO A 59 -28.26 -1.69 -5.74
N ILE A 60 -28.11 -2.99 -5.52
CA ILE A 60 -27.97 -4.02 -6.56
C ILE A 60 -29.02 -5.09 -6.27
N ASP A 61 -29.66 -5.61 -7.31
CA ASP A 61 -30.63 -6.70 -7.17
C ASP A 61 -29.98 -7.93 -6.54
N ASN A 62 -30.76 -8.64 -5.72
CA ASN A 62 -30.24 -9.72 -4.88
C ASN A 62 -29.69 -10.89 -5.70
N ASP A 63 -30.39 -11.27 -6.77
CA ASP A 63 -30.01 -12.33 -7.70
C ASP A 63 -28.70 -12.03 -8.43
N VAL A 64 -28.52 -10.78 -8.87
CA VAL A 64 -27.28 -10.31 -9.49
C VAL A 64 -26.12 -10.39 -8.50
N LEU A 65 -26.34 -9.94 -7.26
CA LEU A 65 -25.30 -10.00 -6.22
C LEU A 65 -24.90 -11.44 -5.89
N GLU A 66 -25.87 -12.35 -5.75
CA GLU A 66 -25.61 -13.77 -5.48
C GLU A 66 -24.88 -14.44 -6.64
N TRP A 67 -25.23 -14.10 -7.89
CA TRP A 67 -24.48 -14.58 -9.06
C TRP A 67 -23.01 -14.17 -8.99
N PHE A 68 -22.71 -12.90 -8.69
CA PHE A 68 -21.33 -12.42 -8.57
C PHE A 68 -20.58 -13.06 -7.40
N LYS A 69 -21.24 -13.28 -6.25
CA LYS A 69 -20.64 -13.98 -5.10
C LYS A 69 -20.32 -15.44 -5.43
N SER A 70 -21.15 -16.11 -6.23
CA SER A 70 -20.91 -17.50 -6.65
C SER A 70 -19.61 -17.69 -7.44
N GLN A 71 -19.09 -16.61 -8.06
CA GLN A 71 -17.83 -16.62 -8.82
C GLN A 71 -16.58 -16.56 -7.94
N GLY A 72 -16.74 -16.40 -6.62
CA GLY A 72 -15.68 -16.53 -5.63
C GLY A 72 -15.13 -15.20 -5.11
N ARG A 73 -13.93 -15.27 -4.51
CA ARG A 73 -13.29 -14.13 -3.85
C ARG A 73 -12.92 -13.06 -4.88
N GLY A 74 -13.44 -11.85 -4.70
CA GLY A 74 -13.16 -10.71 -5.58
C GLY A 74 -14.35 -10.21 -6.40
N TYR A 75 -15.55 -10.70 -6.14
CA TYR A 75 -16.79 -10.29 -6.81
C TYR A 75 -16.96 -8.75 -6.92
N GLN A 76 -16.59 -7.99 -5.88
CA GLN A 76 -16.62 -6.52 -5.92
C GLN A 76 -15.70 -5.92 -7.00
N ASN A 77 -14.51 -6.48 -7.19
CA ASN A 77 -13.60 -6.05 -8.25
C ASN A 77 -14.16 -6.39 -9.64
N GLN A 78 -14.89 -7.51 -9.75
CA GLN A 78 -15.52 -7.93 -10.99
C GLN A 78 -16.69 -7.03 -11.38
N ILE A 79 -17.53 -6.63 -10.42
CA ILE A 79 -18.56 -5.62 -10.60
C ILE A 79 -17.93 -4.32 -11.11
N ASN A 80 -16.87 -3.84 -10.46
CA ASN A 80 -16.17 -2.63 -10.90
C ASN A 80 -15.56 -2.76 -12.31
N ARG A 81 -15.05 -3.94 -12.69
CA ARG A 81 -14.56 -4.19 -14.06
C ARG A 81 -15.68 -4.13 -15.09
N LEU A 82 -16.85 -4.69 -14.78
CA LEU A 82 -18.02 -4.65 -15.67
C LEU A 82 -18.49 -3.20 -15.87
N LEU A 83 -18.63 -2.43 -14.80
CA LEU A 83 -19.02 -1.01 -14.87
C LEU A 83 -18.03 -0.20 -15.72
N ARG A 84 -16.73 -0.46 -15.57
CA ARG A 84 -15.69 0.17 -16.38
C ARG A 84 -15.80 -0.20 -17.86
N ALA A 85 -15.96 -1.48 -18.18
CA ALA A 85 -16.10 -1.93 -19.56
C ALA A 85 -17.35 -1.34 -20.23
N TYR A 86 -18.47 -1.27 -19.50
CA TYR A 86 -19.69 -0.62 -19.97
C TYR A 86 -19.46 0.88 -20.25
N MET A 87 -18.82 1.59 -19.32
CA MET A 87 -18.47 3.00 -19.49
C MET A 87 -17.59 3.23 -20.73
N GLU A 88 -16.53 2.43 -20.92
CA GLU A 88 -15.61 2.54 -22.05
C GLU A 88 -16.27 2.21 -23.40
N ALA A 89 -17.24 1.30 -23.42
CA ALA A 89 -17.97 0.92 -24.64
C ALA A 89 -19.06 1.93 -25.06
N HIS A 90 -19.54 2.77 -24.13
CA HIS A 90 -20.58 3.78 -24.37
C HIS A 90 -20.02 5.20 -24.33
N GLN A 91 -18.71 5.33 -24.46
CA GLN A 91 -17.98 6.59 -24.56
C GLN A 91 -17.68 6.91 -26.03
#